data_AF-F7XND0-F1
#
_entry.id   AF-F7XND0-F1
#
_cell.length_a   1.000
_cell.length_b   1.000
_cell.length_c   1.000
_cell.angle_alpha   90.00
_cell.angle_beta   90.00
_cell.angle_gamma   90.00
#
_symmetry.space_group_name_H-M   'P 1'
#
loop_
_entity.id
_entity.type
_entity.pdbx_description
1 polymer ?
#
loop_
_entity_poly.entity_id
_entity_poly.type
_entity_poly.pdbx_seq_one_letter_code
_entity_poly.pdbx_strand_id
1 'polypeptide(L)'
;MWGIGNTKYNLLAKLVLVLSAILILLTIFLISPVSAFAGGDGSTDNPYQISNIDQLQNMKLDLSAHYVLIDNIDASDTVNWNDGAGFEPIGNTTGYHFTGSFDGNGYEITGFYINRSGTSYIGLFGYTGFGSEIKNVGLVDVDIITGQLGQSYVGALVGYNNGFIESSYATGNVDGFANVGGLAGSNSGTINNSYATGNVNGFVSVGGLVGHNNYGAIENSYATGNVEGNFYVGGLVGDNRGNIENSYATGNVDGWDYVGGLAGSNSGTVNNSYATGGVEGSNWIGGLVGDNRGNIEKSYATGNVNGFANVGGLVGQSRDDGAIITSYATGNVDGSWSVGGLVGNNRGNIENSYATGNVDGWWDYIGGLVGWNSGTIKNSYATGNVNGNDYIGGLVGDNDGGTISNSYWNTETSGLNKSGGGDGRTTEEMTYPHANDTYVEWDFENIWIIQADINDGYPCFHHLHEIGTPNISIQKFINGEHVNEPPGPVIHLGSIIEWKFNVTNNGNVQLTNITVVDDKLGIICEIDELEPGESKVCIVTDQASAKQQMNTVTVTGWYDEIEMLQDTDSAYYFGYRGATSADVPTASGIITVLFIGFFSLLYMRRNH
;
A
#
# COMPACT_ATOMS: atom_id res chain seq x y z
N MET A 1 -7.68 -74.97 -72.38
CA MET A 1 -7.13 -73.70 -72.90
C MET A 1 -7.48 -72.60 -71.92
N TRP A 2 -6.52 -72.21 -71.11
CA TRP A 2 -6.55 -71.02 -70.27
C TRP A 2 -6.33 -69.79 -71.16
N GLY A 3 -7.07 -68.71 -70.90
CA GLY A 3 -6.69 -67.39 -71.40
C GLY A 3 -7.84 -66.45 -71.68
N ILE A 4 -7.72 -65.26 -71.08
CA ILE A 4 -8.34 -63.98 -71.47
C ILE A 4 -9.70 -63.71 -70.80
N GLY A 5 -9.65 -63.15 -69.58
CA GLY A 5 -10.86 -62.61 -68.93
C GLY A 5 -10.67 -61.74 -67.69
N ASN A 6 -9.45 -61.31 -67.32
CA ASN A 6 -9.24 -60.71 -65.99
C ASN A 6 -8.30 -59.48 -65.91
N THR A 7 -7.88 -58.90 -67.02
CA THR A 7 -6.96 -57.75 -67.02
C THR A 7 -7.65 -56.39 -67.06
N LYS A 8 -8.82 -56.24 -67.72
CA LYS A 8 -9.52 -54.94 -67.78
C LYS A 8 -10.19 -54.52 -66.46
N TYR A 9 -10.78 -55.47 -65.72
CA TYR A 9 -11.40 -55.18 -64.42
C TYR A 9 -10.37 -54.85 -63.33
N ASN A 10 -9.19 -55.47 -63.38
CA ASN A 10 -8.09 -55.16 -62.47
C ASN A 10 -7.50 -53.77 -62.69
N LEU A 11 -7.46 -53.28 -63.94
CA LEU A 11 -6.96 -51.94 -64.23
C LEU A 11 -7.96 -50.86 -63.78
N LEU A 12 -9.26 -51.08 -64.02
CA LEU A 12 -10.31 -50.14 -63.62
C LEU A 12 -10.42 -50.04 -62.09
N ALA A 13 -10.36 -51.17 -61.38
CA ALA A 13 -10.40 -51.20 -59.91
C ALA A 13 -9.18 -50.51 -59.28
N LYS A 14 -7.98 -50.72 -59.85
CA LYS A 14 -6.76 -50.01 -59.41
C LYS A 14 -6.83 -48.51 -59.71
N LEU A 15 -7.39 -48.11 -60.86
CA LEU A 15 -7.56 -46.71 -61.21
C LEU A 15 -8.56 -46.01 -60.27
N VAL A 16 -9.67 -46.67 -59.92
CA VAL A 16 -10.65 -46.16 -58.96
C VAL A 16 -10.04 -46.01 -57.58
N LEU A 17 -9.27 -47.00 -57.11
CA LEU A 17 -8.55 -46.94 -55.82
C LEU A 17 -7.52 -45.80 -55.78
N VAL A 18 -6.76 -45.60 -56.86
CA VAL A 18 -5.78 -44.52 -56.97
C VAL A 18 -6.48 -43.16 -57.04
N LEU A 19 -7.57 -43.03 -57.79
CA LEU A 19 -8.35 -41.79 -57.87
C LEU A 19 -9.04 -41.48 -56.55
N SER A 20 -9.57 -42.47 -55.82
CA SER A 20 -10.12 -42.27 -54.48
C SER A 20 -9.05 -41.91 -53.46
N ALA A 21 -7.84 -42.49 -53.53
CA ALA A 21 -6.73 -42.12 -52.66
C ALA A 21 -6.22 -40.70 -52.95
N ILE A 22 -6.18 -40.29 -54.23
CA ILE A 22 -5.84 -38.93 -54.64
C ILE A 22 -6.93 -37.95 -54.20
N LEU A 23 -8.21 -38.30 -54.30
CA LEU A 23 -9.33 -37.46 -53.83
C LEU A 23 -9.36 -37.34 -52.31
N ILE A 24 -8.99 -38.39 -51.57
CA ILE A 24 -8.81 -38.36 -50.11
C ILE A 24 -7.58 -37.51 -49.74
N LEU A 25 -6.46 -37.63 -50.47
CA LEU A 25 -5.30 -36.75 -50.26
C LEU A 25 -5.59 -35.28 -50.60
N LEU A 26 -6.36 -35.00 -51.66
CA LEU A 26 -6.76 -33.65 -52.05
C LEU A 26 -7.78 -33.05 -51.06
N THR A 27 -8.66 -33.87 -50.47
CA THR A 27 -9.58 -33.39 -49.41
C THR A 27 -8.85 -33.15 -48.09
N ILE A 28 -7.82 -33.93 -47.75
CA ILE A 28 -6.92 -33.67 -46.62
C ILE A 28 -6.09 -32.39 -46.84
N PHE A 29 -5.72 -32.07 -48.09
CA PHE A 29 -5.00 -30.83 -48.43
C PHE A 29 -5.88 -29.58 -48.60
N LEU A 30 -7.21 -29.74 -48.71
CA LEU A 30 -8.18 -28.63 -48.84
C LEU A 30 -8.85 -28.25 -47.52
N ILE A 31 -8.59 -28.99 -46.44
CA ILE A 31 -8.91 -28.56 -45.09
C ILE A 31 -7.73 -27.70 -44.65
N SER A 32 -7.83 -26.37 -44.78
CA SER A 32 -6.95 -25.47 -44.02
C SER A 32 -6.96 -25.94 -42.57
N PRO A 33 -5.80 -26.10 -41.89
CA PRO A 33 -5.81 -26.46 -40.49
C PRO A 33 -6.71 -25.43 -39.79
N VAL A 34 -7.74 -25.91 -39.10
CA VAL A 34 -8.53 -25.05 -38.22
C VAL A 34 -7.52 -24.46 -37.25
N SER A 35 -7.31 -23.15 -37.34
CA SER A 35 -6.34 -22.47 -36.47
C SER A 35 -6.78 -22.70 -35.03
N ALA A 36 -5.87 -23.18 -34.18
CA ALA A 36 -6.15 -23.44 -32.76
C ALA A 36 -6.53 -22.15 -31.99
N PHE A 37 -6.21 -20.99 -32.59
CA PHE A 37 -6.41 -19.63 -32.08
C PHE A 37 -7.01 -18.72 -33.17
N ALA A 38 -7.60 -17.59 -32.79
CA ALA A 38 -8.22 -16.66 -33.74
C ALA A 38 -7.20 -15.94 -34.65
N GLY A 39 -5.95 -15.85 -34.20
CA GLY A 39 -4.84 -15.19 -34.89
C GLY A 39 -3.56 -15.29 -34.05
N GLY A 40 -2.49 -14.63 -34.51
CA GLY A 40 -1.19 -14.65 -33.86
C GLY A 40 -0.33 -15.86 -34.21
N ASP A 41 0.96 -15.79 -33.86
CA ASP A 41 1.93 -16.90 -33.98
C ASP A 41 2.53 -17.34 -32.64
N GLY A 42 2.06 -16.73 -31.53
CA GLY A 42 2.48 -17.07 -30.18
C GLY A 42 3.80 -16.43 -29.76
N SER A 43 4.43 -15.62 -30.61
CA SER A 43 5.59 -14.80 -30.24
C SER A 43 5.18 -13.57 -29.43
N THR A 44 6.15 -12.93 -28.78
CA THR A 44 5.90 -11.71 -27.98
C THR A 44 5.35 -10.56 -28.82
N ASP A 45 5.79 -10.41 -30.07
CA ASP A 45 5.35 -9.35 -30.99
C ASP A 45 3.97 -9.65 -31.61
N ASN A 46 3.55 -10.92 -31.62
CA ASN A 46 2.33 -11.38 -32.26
C ASN A 46 1.69 -12.55 -31.47
N PRO A 47 1.21 -12.28 -30.25
CA PRO A 47 0.67 -13.30 -29.36
C PRO A 47 -0.55 -13.99 -29.97
N TYR A 48 -0.78 -15.24 -29.61
CA TYR A 48 -1.99 -15.96 -29.97
C TYR A 48 -3.23 -15.24 -29.44
N GLN A 49 -4.19 -15.00 -30.33
CA GLN A 49 -5.44 -14.29 -30.01
C GLN A 49 -6.53 -15.28 -29.60
N ILE A 50 -7.16 -15.02 -28.46
CA ILE A 50 -8.20 -15.87 -27.87
C ILE A 50 -9.52 -15.09 -27.83
N SER A 51 -10.57 -15.71 -28.36
CA SER A 51 -11.93 -15.14 -28.49
C SER A 51 -13.03 -16.06 -27.99
N ASN A 52 -12.70 -17.28 -27.53
CA ASN A 52 -13.67 -18.24 -27.01
C ASN A 52 -13.02 -19.26 -26.07
N ILE A 53 -13.85 -20.03 -25.37
CA ILE A 53 -13.45 -20.96 -24.31
C ILE A 53 -12.62 -22.15 -24.84
N ASP A 54 -12.88 -22.64 -26.06
CA ASP A 54 -12.09 -23.71 -26.67
C ASP A 54 -10.66 -23.25 -26.96
N GLN A 55 -10.50 -22.02 -27.46
CA GLN A 55 -9.19 -21.40 -27.70
C GLN A 55 -8.44 -21.16 -26.39
N LEU A 56 -9.14 -20.77 -25.32
CA LEU A 56 -8.55 -20.67 -23.98
C LEU A 56 -8.02 -22.03 -23.51
N GLN A 57 -8.82 -23.10 -23.65
CA GLN A 57 -8.39 -24.46 -23.30
C GLN A 57 -7.21 -24.94 -24.16
N ASN A 58 -7.12 -24.50 -25.42
CA ASN A 58 -6.03 -24.84 -26.35
C ASN A 58 -4.67 -24.25 -25.95
N MET A 59 -4.59 -23.33 -24.99
CA MET A 59 -3.31 -22.85 -24.45
C MET A 59 -2.42 -23.99 -23.93
N LYS A 60 -3.01 -25.13 -23.54
CA LYS A 60 -2.27 -26.33 -23.14
C LYS A 60 -1.38 -26.93 -24.23
N LEU A 61 -1.57 -26.53 -25.50
CA LEU A 61 -0.79 -27.01 -26.63
C LEU A 61 0.62 -26.39 -26.68
N ASP A 62 0.80 -25.17 -26.16
CA ASP A 62 2.10 -24.50 -26.05
C ASP A 62 2.16 -23.63 -24.79
N LEU A 63 2.68 -24.19 -23.71
CA LEU A 63 2.77 -23.52 -22.42
C LEU A 63 3.82 -22.39 -22.37
N SER A 64 4.62 -22.22 -23.43
CA SER A 64 5.67 -21.21 -23.51
C SER A 64 5.32 -20.01 -24.39
N ALA A 65 4.24 -20.10 -25.16
CA ALA A 65 3.79 -19.04 -26.05
C ALA A 65 3.14 -17.86 -25.31
N HIS A 66 2.97 -16.75 -26.05
CA HIS A 66 2.32 -15.54 -25.58
C HIS A 66 0.88 -15.47 -26.09
N TYR A 67 -0.04 -15.03 -25.22
CA TYR A 67 -1.47 -15.07 -25.44
C TYR A 67 -2.13 -13.75 -25.06
N VAL A 68 -3.18 -13.37 -25.80
CA VAL A 68 -3.97 -12.16 -25.55
C VAL A 68 -5.45 -12.40 -25.81
N LEU A 69 -6.31 -11.90 -24.93
CA LEU A 69 -7.76 -11.88 -25.19
C LEU A 69 -8.12 -10.77 -26.19
N ILE A 70 -9.02 -11.10 -27.11
CA ILE A 70 -9.59 -10.16 -28.08
C ILE A 70 -11.12 -10.04 -27.98
N ASP A 71 -11.75 -10.80 -27.08
CA ASP A 71 -13.17 -10.76 -26.78
C ASP A 71 -13.43 -11.30 -25.36
N ASN A 72 -14.59 -11.00 -24.80
CA ASN A 72 -15.06 -11.64 -23.57
C ASN A 72 -15.34 -13.13 -23.83
N ILE A 73 -15.13 -13.97 -22.81
CA ILE A 73 -15.34 -15.41 -22.91
C ILE A 73 -16.45 -15.83 -21.94
N ASP A 74 -17.52 -16.40 -22.49
CA ASP A 74 -18.50 -17.16 -21.70
C ASP A 74 -17.98 -18.59 -21.49
N ALA A 75 -17.67 -18.92 -20.24
CA ALA A 75 -17.18 -20.23 -19.81
C ALA A 75 -18.26 -21.09 -19.13
N SER A 76 -19.53 -20.66 -19.11
CA SER A 76 -20.61 -21.35 -18.39
C SER A 76 -20.83 -22.80 -18.83
N ASP A 77 -20.53 -23.12 -20.09
CA ASP A 77 -20.62 -24.49 -20.62
C ASP A 77 -19.59 -25.46 -20.02
N THR A 78 -18.52 -24.96 -19.36
CA THR A 78 -17.48 -25.83 -18.79
C THR A 78 -18.02 -26.76 -17.72
N VAL A 79 -19.15 -26.44 -17.07
CA VAL A 79 -19.85 -27.34 -16.14
C VAL A 79 -20.17 -28.72 -16.73
N ASN A 80 -20.34 -28.81 -18.06
CA ASN A 80 -20.61 -30.06 -18.77
C ASN A 80 -19.34 -30.74 -19.33
N TRP A 81 -18.17 -30.15 -19.15
CA TRP A 81 -16.92 -30.66 -19.69
C TRP A 81 -16.34 -31.77 -18.82
N ASN A 82 -15.55 -32.65 -19.45
CA ASN A 82 -14.75 -33.67 -18.76
C ASN A 82 -15.57 -34.53 -17.78
N ASP A 83 -16.72 -35.03 -18.23
CA ASP A 83 -17.68 -35.81 -17.42
C ASP A 83 -18.17 -35.06 -16.17
N GLY A 84 -18.31 -33.73 -16.27
CA GLY A 84 -18.74 -32.85 -15.18
C GLY A 84 -17.59 -32.33 -14.31
N ALA A 85 -16.34 -32.63 -14.65
CA ALA A 85 -15.18 -32.16 -13.89
C ALA A 85 -14.80 -30.69 -14.18
N GLY A 86 -15.44 -30.04 -15.15
CA GLY A 86 -15.16 -28.65 -15.46
C GLY A 86 -13.95 -28.44 -16.37
N PHE A 87 -13.49 -27.19 -16.43
CA PHE A 87 -12.29 -26.79 -17.17
C PHE A 87 -11.04 -27.59 -16.75
N GLU A 88 -10.12 -27.88 -17.67
CA GLU A 88 -8.85 -28.54 -17.36
C GLU A 88 -7.75 -27.48 -17.14
N PRO A 89 -7.17 -27.37 -15.92
CA PRO A 89 -6.18 -26.33 -15.62
C PRO A 89 -5.00 -26.32 -16.59
N ILE A 90 -4.61 -25.13 -17.04
CA ILE A 90 -3.48 -24.93 -17.95
C ILE A 90 -2.17 -25.10 -17.17
N GLY A 91 -1.35 -26.08 -17.57
CA GLY A 91 -0.07 -26.40 -16.94
C GLY A 91 -0.23 -26.81 -15.47
N ASN A 92 -0.49 -28.08 -15.19
CA ASN A 92 -1.02 -28.52 -13.89
C ASN A 92 -0.15 -29.54 -13.13
N THR A 93 1.13 -29.68 -13.50
CA THR A 93 2.06 -30.59 -12.79
C THR A 93 3.49 -30.07 -12.74
N THR A 94 4.28 -30.60 -11.79
CA THR A 94 5.73 -30.35 -11.70
C THR A 94 6.44 -30.84 -12.97
N GLY A 95 6.98 -29.90 -13.75
CA GLY A 95 7.62 -30.16 -15.05
C GLY A 95 6.72 -29.93 -16.28
N TYR A 96 5.46 -29.59 -16.08
CA TYR A 96 4.51 -29.21 -17.14
C TYR A 96 3.69 -27.99 -16.68
N HIS A 97 4.36 -26.84 -16.60
CA HIS A 97 3.83 -25.58 -16.07
C HIS A 97 3.86 -24.49 -17.14
N PHE A 98 2.98 -23.49 -17.00
CA PHE A 98 2.90 -22.34 -17.90
C PHE A 98 4.10 -21.41 -17.69
N THR A 99 4.88 -21.13 -18.74
CA THR A 99 6.04 -20.22 -18.71
C THR A 99 5.89 -19.02 -19.65
N GLY A 100 4.82 -18.98 -20.42
CA GLY A 100 4.52 -17.91 -21.37
C GLY A 100 3.88 -16.68 -20.71
N SER A 101 3.20 -15.87 -21.53
CA SER A 101 2.41 -14.73 -21.03
C SER A 101 0.94 -14.82 -21.41
N PHE A 102 0.05 -14.34 -20.55
CA PHE A 102 -1.38 -14.23 -20.80
C PHE A 102 -1.89 -12.85 -20.40
N ASP A 103 -2.33 -12.06 -21.39
CA ASP A 103 -2.88 -10.72 -21.19
C ASP A 103 -4.40 -10.74 -21.42
N GLY A 104 -5.17 -10.48 -20.36
CA GLY A 104 -6.62 -10.37 -20.45
C GLY A 104 -7.10 -9.13 -21.21
N ASN A 105 -6.23 -8.12 -21.41
CA ASN A 105 -6.47 -6.99 -22.31
C ASN A 105 -7.80 -6.24 -22.07
N GLY A 106 -8.28 -6.24 -20.82
CA GLY A 106 -9.54 -5.61 -20.41
C GLY A 106 -10.81 -6.41 -20.71
N TYR A 107 -10.69 -7.66 -21.18
CA TYR A 107 -11.81 -8.60 -21.36
C TYR A 107 -11.96 -9.53 -20.15
N GLU A 108 -13.18 -10.04 -19.97
CA GLU A 108 -13.56 -10.90 -18.87
C GLU A 108 -13.85 -12.34 -19.32
N ILE A 109 -13.61 -13.29 -18.42
CA ILE A 109 -14.00 -14.69 -18.55
C ILE A 109 -15.06 -14.97 -17.48
N THR A 110 -16.30 -15.22 -17.89
CA THR A 110 -17.47 -15.32 -17.00
C THR A 110 -17.98 -16.76 -16.85
N GLY A 111 -18.47 -17.14 -15.67
CA GLY A 111 -19.13 -18.44 -15.45
C GLY A 111 -18.16 -19.62 -15.40
N PHE A 112 -16.95 -19.41 -14.87
CA PHE A 112 -15.87 -20.39 -14.93
C PHE A 112 -16.01 -21.50 -13.87
N TYR A 113 -16.25 -22.73 -14.31
CA TYR A 113 -16.48 -23.89 -13.43
C TYR A 113 -15.33 -24.92 -13.41
N ILE A 114 -14.92 -25.35 -12.21
CA ILE A 114 -14.02 -26.50 -11.99
C ILE A 114 -14.51 -27.38 -10.84
N ASN A 115 -14.67 -28.69 -11.08
CA ASN A 115 -14.99 -29.67 -10.05
C ASN A 115 -14.10 -30.91 -10.16
N ARG A 116 -12.87 -30.77 -9.63
CA ARG A 116 -11.81 -31.79 -9.77
C ARG A 116 -11.40 -32.36 -8.42
N SER A 117 -12.34 -33.01 -7.75
CA SER A 117 -12.07 -33.70 -6.49
C SER A 117 -10.96 -34.76 -6.65
N GLY A 118 -9.99 -34.75 -5.73
CA GLY A 118 -8.88 -35.69 -5.65
C GLY A 118 -7.61 -35.23 -6.36
N THR A 119 -7.58 -34.01 -6.90
CA THR A 119 -6.41 -33.45 -7.60
C THR A 119 -5.95 -32.12 -6.99
N SER A 120 -4.68 -31.79 -7.22
CA SER A 120 -4.03 -30.53 -6.81
C SER A 120 -3.76 -29.65 -8.03
N TYR A 121 -3.33 -28.40 -7.82
CA TYR A 121 -3.03 -27.42 -8.88
C TYR A 121 -4.29 -27.03 -9.66
N ILE A 122 -5.25 -26.47 -8.94
CA ILE A 122 -6.57 -26.08 -9.45
C ILE A 122 -6.64 -24.57 -9.65
N GLY A 123 -7.11 -24.17 -10.83
CA GLY A 123 -7.34 -22.80 -11.29
C GLY A 123 -7.40 -22.74 -12.81
N LEU A 124 -7.57 -21.55 -13.40
CA LEU A 124 -7.35 -21.38 -14.84
C LEU A 124 -5.96 -21.90 -15.23
N PHE A 125 -4.95 -21.53 -14.45
CA PHE A 125 -3.62 -22.13 -14.50
C PHE A 125 -3.41 -23.04 -13.29
N GLY A 126 -2.90 -24.24 -13.50
CA GLY A 126 -2.57 -25.11 -12.36
C GLY A 126 -1.28 -24.66 -11.67
N TYR A 127 -0.24 -24.37 -12.45
CA TYR A 127 1.09 -23.99 -12.03
C TYR A 127 1.71 -23.07 -13.09
N THR A 128 2.04 -21.84 -12.69
CA THR A 128 2.85 -20.90 -13.46
C THR A 128 4.33 -20.97 -13.03
N GLY A 129 5.24 -21.07 -13.99
CA GLY A 129 6.68 -21.18 -13.77
C GLY A 129 7.38 -19.83 -13.65
N PHE A 130 8.67 -19.88 -13.31
CA PHE A 130 9.53 -18.69 -13.27
C PHE A 130 9.54 -17.97 -14.62
N GLY A 131 9.33 -16.65 -14.59
CA GLY A 131 9.29 -15.80 -15.77
C GLY A 131 7.96 -15.79 -16.53
N SER A 132 6.94 -16.53 -16.08
CA SER A 132 5.59 -16.37 -16.62
C SER A 132 4.97 -15.04 -16.21
N GLU A 133 4.13 -14.49 -17.09
CA GLU A 133 3.43 -13.21 -16.88
C GLU A 133 1.93 -13.37 -17.12
N ILE A 134 1.12 -13.14 -16.09
CA ILE A 134 -0.33 -13.10 -16.19
C ILE A 134 -0.78 -11.70 -15.80
N LYS A 135 -1.49 -11.01 -16.69
CA LYS A 135 -1.94 -9.64 -16.42
C LYS A 135 -3.31 -9.32 -16.97
N ASN A 136 -3.98 -8.36 -16.35
CA ASN A 136 -5.27 -7.82 -16.78
C ASN A 136 -6.38 -8.88 -16.93
N VAL A 137 -6.32 -9.97 -16.15
CA VAL A 137 -7.29 -11.07 -16.25
C VAL A 137 -8.42 -10.87 -15.26
N GLY A 138 -9.66 -10.75 -15.76
CA GLY A 138 -10.86 -10.81 -14.94
C GLY A 138 -11.55 -12.17 -15.03
N LEU A 139 -11.56 -12.94 -13.94
CA LEU A 139 -12.41 -14.12 -13.79
C LEU A 139 -13.67 -13.74 -13.02
N VAL A 140 -14.83 -13.88 -13.63
CA VAL A 140 -16.10 -13.45 -13.05
C VAL A 140 -17.04 -14.64 -12.87
N ASP A 141 -17.72 -14.68 -11.72
CA ASP A 141 -18.66 -15.74 -11.35
C ASP A 141 -18.03 -17.14 -11.43
N VAL A 142 -16.85 -17.29 -10.82
CA VAL A 142 -16.19 -18.59 -10.68
C VAL A 142 -16.92 -19.48 -9.69
N ASP A 143 -16.95 -20.77 -9.97
CA ASP A 143 -17.46 -21.80 -9.07
C ASP A 143 -16.48 -22.97 -9.05
N ILE A 144 -15.62 -23.00 -8.03
CA ILE A 144 -14.62 -24.04 -7.82
C ILE A 144 -15.02 -24.90 -6.64
N ILE A 145 -15.25 -26.18 -6.90
CA ILE A 145 -15.71 -27.14 -5.90
C ILE A 145 -14.77 -28.34 -5.89
N THR A 146 -13.91 -28.46 -4.88
CA THR A 146 -12.96 -29.58 -4.85
C THR A 146 -12.99 -30.42 -3.57
N GLY A 147 -13.28 -29.81 -2.41
CA GLY A 147 -13.94 -30.38 -1.22
C GLY A 147 -13.47 -31.69 -0.55
N GLN A 148 -12.44 -32.40 -1.05
CA GLN A 148 -11.97 -33.67 -0.46
C GLN A 148 -10.55 -33.59 0.11
N LEU A 149 -10.30 -34.42 1.13
CA LEU A 149 -9.02 -34.57 1.81
C LEU A 149 -7.84 -34.79 0.85
N GLY A 150 -6.72 -34.12 1.10
CA GLY A 150 -5.44 -34.35 0.42
C GLY A 150 -5.17 -33.50 -0.82
N GLN A 151 -6.11 -32.63 -1.21
CA GLN A 151 -5.92 -31.69 -2.31
C GLN A 151 -5.19 -30.45 -1.84
N SER A 152 -4.35 -29.89 -2.70
CA SER A 152 -3.60 -28.67 -2.39
C SER A 152 -3.49 -27.75 -3.61
N TYR A 153 -3.25 -26.46 -3.34
CA TYR A 153 -3.01 -25.46 -4.39
C TYR A 153 -4.28 -25.20 -5.20
N VAL A 154 -5.29 -24.63 -4.54
CA VAL A 154 -6.58 -24.30 -5.13
C VAL A 154 -6.73 -22.78 -5.16
N GLY A 155 -6.81 -22.20 -6.36
CA GLY A 155 -7.19 -20.81 -6.54
C GLY A 155 -7.95 -20.59 -7.82
N ALA A 156 -8.70 -19.49 -7.94
CA ALA A 156 -9.48 -19.24 -9.15
C ALA A 156 -8.58 -19.05 -10.38
N LEU A 157 -7.57 -18.18 -10.26
CA LEU A 157 -6.68 -17.86 -11.35
C LEU A 157 -5.51 -18.84 -11.43
N VAL A 158 -4.84 -19.11 -10.31
CA VAL A 158 -3.64 -19.96 -10.29
C VAL A 158 -3.61 -20.91 -9.09
N GLY A 159 -3.40 -22.20 -9.32
CA GLY A 159 -3.14 -23.15 -8.22
C GLY A 159 -1.84 -22.83 -7.48
N TYR A 160 -0.72 -22.82 -8.20
CA TYR A 160 0.61 -22.44 -7.70
C TYR A 160 1.26 -21.36 -8.57
N ASN A 161 1.52 -20.19 -8.00
CA ASN A 161 2.20 -19.09 -8.69
C ASN A 161 3.72 -19.09 -8.41
N ASN A 162 4.54 -19.18 -9.45
CA ASN A 162 5.99 -18.91 -9.39
C ASN A 162 6.43 -17.81 -10.37
N GLY A 163 5.47 -17.10 -10.96
CA GLY A 163 5.67 -16.02 -11.91
C GLY A 163 5.11 -14.69 -11.42
N PHE A 164 4.69 -13.85 -12.36
CA PHE A 164 4.15 -12.52 -12.10
C PHE A 164 2.65 -12.50 -12.40
N ILE A 165 1.85 -12.08 -11.42
CA ILE A 165 0.40 -11.81 -11.57
C ILE A 165 0.18 -10.33 -11.31
N GLU A 166 -0.44 -9.62 -12.26
CA GLU A 166 -0.68 -8.19 -12.14
C GLU A 166 -2.07 -7.77 -12.61
N SER A 167 -2.70 -6.80 -11.91
CA SER A 167 -3.96 -6.18 -12.33
C SER A 167 -5.04 -7.21 -12.68
N SER A 168 -5.09 -8.31 -11.91
CA SER A 168 -5.93 -9.46 -12.19
C SER A 168 -6.84 -9.76 -11.01
N TYR A 169 -8.01 -10.33 -11.28
CA TYR A 169 -8.99 -10.55 -10.23
C TYR A 169 -9.88 -11.76 -10.46
N ALA A 170 -10.49 -12.22 -9.36
CA ALA A 170 -11.48 -13.28 -9.36
C ALA A 170 -12.71 -12.90 -8.52
N THR A 171 -13.90 -13.18 -9.04
CA THR A 171 -15.17 -13.13 -8.29
C THR A 171 -15.83 -14.50 -8.32
N GLY A 172 -16.61 -14.85 -7.28
CA GLY A 172 -17.22 -16.18 -7.15
C GLY A 172 -16.50 -17.11 -6.17
N ASN A 173 -17.15 -18.21 -5.79
CA ASN A 173 -16.73 -19.00 -4.62
C ASN A 173 -15.62 -19.99 -4.95
N VAL A 174 -14.73 -20.22 -3.97
CA VAL A 174 -13.64 -21.19 -4.05
C VAL A 174 -13.68 -22.12 -2.85
N ASP A 175 -13.99 -23.40 -3.10
CA ASP A 175 -14.00 -24.46 -2.10
C ASP A 175 -12.84 -25.43 -2.32
N GLY A 176 -11.98 -25.59 -1.31
CA GLY A 176 -10.81 -26.47 -1.35
C GLY A 176 -10.55 -27.22 -0.05
N PHE A 177 -9.36 -27.83 0.06
CA PHE A 177 -8.90 -28.48 1.30
C PHE A 177 -7.68 -27.78 1.91
N ALA A 178 -6.55 -27.75 1.20
CA ALA A 178 -5.31 -27.13 1.67
C ALA A 178 -4.77 -26.09 0.68
N ASN A 179 -4.15 -25.01 1.18
CA ASN A 179 -3.62 -23.91 0.38
C ASN A 179 -4.70 -23.39 -0.60
N VAL A 180 -5.76 -22.85 -0.02
CA VAL A 180 -6.94 -22.38 -0.74
C VAL A 180 -6.94 -20.86 -0.74
N GLY A 181 -6.92 -20.25 -1.92
CA GLY A 181 -6.99 -18.80 -2.08
C GLY A 181 -8.06 -18.40 -3.08
N GLY A 182 -8.70 -17.24 -2.90
CA GLY A 182 -9.66 -16.74 -3.90
C GLY A 182 -9.01 -16.47 -5.26
N LEU A 183 -7.76 -15.98 -5.28
CA LEU A 183 -7.00 -15.76 -6.52
C LEU A 183 -5.98 -16.87 -6.76
N ALA A 184 -5.16 -17.20 -5.75
CA ALA A 184 -4.09 -18.17 -5.88
C ALA A 184 -4.00 -19.15 -4.71
N GLY A 185 -3.82 -20.44 -4.97
CA GLY A 185 -3.66 -21.42 -3.88
C GLY A 185 -2.36 -21.22 -3.10
N SER A 186 -1.24 -21.13 -3.81
CA SER A 186 0.07 -20.82 -3.24
C SER A 186 0.82 -19.80 -4.10
N ASN A 187 1.60 -18.93 -3.46
CA ASN A 187 2.42 -17.92 -4.12
C ASN A 187 3.90 -18.05 -3.72
N SER A 188 4.78 -18.18 -4.70
CA SER A 188 6.24 -18.02 -4.57
C SER A 188 6.80 -16.97 -5.54
N GLY A 189 5.94 -16.40 -6.39
CA GLY A 189 6.26 -15.27 -7.25
C GLY A 189 5.72 -13.95 -6.69
N THR A 190 5.27 -13.08 -7.57
CA THR A 190 4.70 -11.77 -7.22
C THR A 190 3.24 -11.69 -7.64
N ILE A 191 2.41 -11.14 -6.75
CA ILE A 191 1.03 -10.76 -7.01
C ILE A 191 0.93 -9.25 -6.71
N ASN A 192 0.62 -8.46 -7.73
CA ASN A 192 0.55 -7.01 -7.63
C ASN A 192 -0.80 -6.48 -8.14
N ASN A 193 -1.36 -5.47 -7.46
CA ASN A 193 -2.59 -4.79 -7.89
C ASN A 193 -3.74 -5.77 -8.22
N SER A 194 -3.91 -6.81 -7.42
CA SER A 194 -4.79 -7.93 -7.74
C SER A 194 -5.74 -8.22 -6.59
N TYR A 195 -6.91 -8.80 -6.88
CA TYR A 195 -7.93 -8.98 -5.84
C TYR A 195 -8.86 -10.17 -6.02
N ALA A 196 -9.52 -10.56 -4.92
CA ALA A 196 -10.57 -11.57 -4.93
C ALA A 196 -11.76 -11.15 -4.06
N THR A 197 -12.99 -11.38 -4.53
CA THR A 197 -14.19 -10.92 -3.81
C THR A 197 -15.16 -12.02 -3.40
N GLY A 198 -14.99 -13.25 -3.91
CA GLY A 198 -15.86 -14.37 -3.54
C GLY A 198 -15.45 -15.06 -2.25
N ASN A 199 -16.37 -15.87 -1.69
CA ASN A 199 -16.11 -16.57 -0.44
C ASN A 199 -15.12 -17.72 -0.66
N VAL A 200 -14.29 -17.96 0.34
CA VAL A 200 -13.27 -19.01 0.29
C VAL A 200 -13.48 -19.97 1.46
N ASN A 201 -13.71 -21.24 1.15
CA ASN A 201 -13.86 -22.28 2.16
C ASN A 201 -12.73 -23.31 2.02
N GLY A 202 -12.11 -23.67 3.13
CA GLY A 202 -11.04 -24.67 3.16
C GLY A 202 -10.86 -25.33 4.51
N PHE A 203 -9.77 -26.06 4.68
CA PHE A 203 -9.42 -26.70 5.96
C PHE A 203 -8.13 -26.12 6.54
N VAL A 204 -7.07 -26.02 5.75
CA VAL A 204 -5.75 -25.56 6.21
C VAL A 204 -5.11 -24.58 5.23
N SER A 205 -4.52 -23.50 5.74
CA SER A 205 -3.93 -22.42 4.93
C SER A 205 -4.95 -21.87 3.95
N VAL A 206 -5.96 -21.19 4.50
CA VAL A 206 -7.09 -20.61 3.75
C VAL A 206 -6.95 -19.10 3.77
N GLY A 207 -6.88 -18.49 2.59
CA GLY A 207 -6.77 -17.04 2.42
C GLY A 207 -7.83 -16.50 1.48
N GLY A 208 -8.35 -15.30 1.72
CA GLY A 208 -9.26 -14.66 0.76
C GLY A 208 -8.60 -14.39 -0.59
N LEU A 209 -7.30 -14.06 -0.61
CA LEU A 209 -6.51 -13.90 -1.83
C LEU A 209 -5.59 -15.10 -2.09
N VAL A 210 -4.79 -15.48 -1.09
CA VAL A 210 -3.75 -16.51 -1.21
C VAL A 210 -3.78 -17.51 -0.06
N GLY A 211 -3.84 -18.81 -0.33
CA GLY A 211 -3.78 -19.81 0.74
C GLY A 211 -2.45 -19.81 1.49
N HIS A 212 -1.33 -19.93 0.76
CA HIS A 212 0.02 -19.96 1.32
C HIS A 212 0.99 -19.08 0.52
N ASN A 213 1.56 -18.05 1.15
CA ASN A 213 2.58 -17.20 0.55
C ASN A 213 3.98 -17.70 0.94
N ASN A 214 4.57 -18.53 0.09
CA ASN A 214 5.86 -19.17 0.27
C ASN A 214 7.00 -18.30 -0.28
N TYR A 215 7.42 -17.32 0.52
CA TYR A 215 8.49 -16.36 0.17
C TYR A 215 8.19 -15.50 -1.07
N GLY A 216 6.93 -15.44 -1.51
CA GLY A 216 6.48 -14.54 -2.57
C GLY A 216 6.16 -13.13 -2.08
N ALA A 217 5.86 -12.24 -3.01
CA ALA A 217 5.42 -10.87 -2.72
C ALA A 217 3.93 -10.70 -3.06
N ILE A 218 3.20 -10.03 -2.17
CA ILE A 218 1.80 -9.61 -2.35
C ILE A 218 1.76 -8.11 -2.09
N GLU A 219 1.46 -7.34 -3.14
CA GLU A 219 1.58 -5.88 -3.13
C GLU A 219 0.30 -5.25 -3.68
N ASN A 220 -0.17 -4.17 -3.03
CA ASN A 220 -1.32 -3.37 -3.51
C ASN A 220 -2.56 -4.22 -3.79
N SER A 221 -2.78 -5.27 -3.01
CA SER A 221 -3.74 -6.34 -3.33
C SER A 221 -4.73 -6.54 -2.20
N TYR A 222 -5.92 -7.05 -2.51
CA TYR A 222 -6.97 -7.13 -1.49
C TYR A 222 -7.95 -8.29 -1.63
N ALA A 223 -8.62 -8.62 -0.54
CA ALA A 223 -9.70 -9.60 -0.52
C ALA A 223 -10.91 -9.11 0.27
N THR A 224 -12.13 -9.35 -0.24
CA THR A 224 -13.37 -8.87 0.41
C THR A 224 -14.38 -9.97 0.72
N GLY A 225 -14.18 -11.19 0.21
CA GLY A 225 -15.06 -12.32 0.49
C GLY A 225 -14.83 -12.89 1.88
N ASN A 226 -15.84 -13.56 2.44
CA ASN A 226 -15.70 -14.23 3.73
C ASN A 226 -14.81 -15.47 3.60
N VAL A 227 -14.06 -15.77 4.66
CA VAL A 227 -13.14 -16.90 4.69
C VAL A 227 -13.52 -17.84 5.82
N GLU A 228 -13.80 -19.10 5.49
CA GLU A 228 -14.07 -20.17 6.46
C GLU A 228 -12.98 -21.23 6.37
N GLY A 229 -12.40 -21.59 7.52
CA GLY A 229 -11.33 -22.58 7.59
C GLY A 229 -11.23 -23.27 8.94
N ASN A 230 -10.15 -24.03 9.14
CA ASN A 230 -9.89 -24.70 10.42
C ASN A 230 -8.55 -24.28 11.01
N PHE A 231 -7.48 -24.35 10.22
CA PHE A 231 -6.12 -23.98 10.65
C PHE A 231 -5.47 -22.99 9.69
N TYR A 232 -4.77 -21.98 10.21
CA TYR A 232 -4.09 -20.95 9.41
C TYR A 232 -5.06 -20.26 8.45
N VAL A 233 -6.00 -19.52 9.03
CA VAL A 233 -7.10 -18.87 8.29
C VAL A 233 -6.85 -17.36 8.30
N GLY A 234 -6.73 -16.77 7.13
CA GLY A 234 -6.48 -15.34 6.95
C GLY A 234 -7.47 -14.70 6.00
N GLY A 235 -7.91 -13.48 6.26
CA GLY A 235 -8.76 -12.75 5.31
C GLY A 235 -8.05 -12.45 3.99
N LEU A 236 -6.72 -12.25 4.00
CA LEU A 236 -5.91 -12.11 2.78
C LEU A 236 -5.08 -13.38 2.53
N VAL A 237 -4.31 -13.83 3.53
CA VAL A 237 -3.34 -14.93 3.39
C VAL A 237 -3.45 -15.94 4.52
N GLY A 238 -3.58 -17.24 4.24
CA GLY A 238 -3.60 -18.26 5.30
C GLY A 238 -2.30 -18.35 6.11
N ASP A 239 -1.20 -18.75 5.46
CA ASP A 239 0.17 -18.79 6.03
C ASP A 239 1.12 -17.92 5.20
N ASN A 240 1.69 -16.87 5.81
CA ASN A 240 2.61 -15.93 5.16
C ASN A 240 4.06 -16.15 5.59
N ARG A 241 4.94 -16.43 4.62
CA ARG A 241 6.40 -16.47 4.78
C ARG A 241 7.15 -15.44 3.92
N GLY A 242 6.40 -14.65 3.16
CA GLY A 242 6.92 -13.65 2.23
C GLY A 242 6.55 -12.23 2.63
N ASN A 243 6.47 -11.33 1.66
CA ASN A 243 6.10 -9.93 1.86
C ASN A 243 4.62 -9.71 1.59
N ILE A 244 3.94 -8.99 2.49
CA ILE A 244 2.62 -8.41 2.28
C ILE A 244 2.77 -6.89 2.47
N GLU A 245 2.45 -6.13 1.44
CA GLU A 245 2.62 -4.67 1.45
C GLU A 245 1.43 -3.96 0.81
N ASN A 246 0.99 -2.85 1.42
CA ASN A 246 -0.11 -2.01 0.92
C ASN A 246 -1.38 -2.82 0.61
N SER A 247 -1.67 -3.83 1.42
CA SER A 247 -2.68 -4.84 1.10
C SER A 247 -3.69 -4.98 2.23
N TYR A 248 -4.92 -5.40 1.91
CA TYR A 248 -5.97 -5.40 2.91
C TYR A 248 -7.03 -6.49 2.75
N ALA A 249 -7.73 -6.78 3.84
CA ALA A 249 -8.86 -7.69 3.87
C ALA A 249 -10.07 -7.09 4.60
N THR A 250 -11.28 -7.31 4.07
CA THR A 250 -12.52 -6.78 4.66
C THR A 250 -13.60 -7.82 4.94
N GLY A 251 -13.44 -9.06 4.44
CA GLY A 251 -14.36 -10.14 4.71
C GLY A 251 -14.22 -10.67 6.14
N ASN A 252 -15.30 -11.25 6.68
CA ASN A 252 -15.25 -11.92 7.97
C ASN A 252 -14.45 -13.21 7.88
N VAL A 253 -13.76 -13.57 8.96
CA VAL A 253 -12.92 -14.76 9.05
C VAL A 253 -13.42 -15.65 10.17
N ASP A 254 -13.80 -16.88 9.84
CA ASP A 254 -14.19 -17.92 10.80
C ASP A 254 -13.20 -19.09 10.70
N GLY A 255 -12.61 -19.47 11.82
CA GLY A 255 -11.61 -20.53 11.90
C GLY A 255 -11.56 -21.21 13.25
N TRP A 256 -10.68 -22.21 13.41
CA TRP A 256 -10.48 -22.85 14.70
C TRP A 256 -9.22 -22.35 15.41
N ASP A 257 -8.05 -22.57 14.81
CA ASP A 257 -6.75 -22.15 15.36
C ASP A 257 -5.93 -21.36 14.33
N TYR A 258 -5.14 -20.40 14.81
CA TYR A 258 -4.31 -19.52 13.97
C TYR A 258 -5.16 -18.73 12.97
N VAL A 259 -6.01 -17.84 13.51
CA VAL A 259 -6.98 -17.08 12.73
C VAL A 259 -6.61 -15.60 12.78
N GLY A 260 -6.51 -14.97 11.62
CA GLY A 260 -6.21 -13.55 11.50
C GLY A 260 -7.10 -12.85 10.47
N GLY A 261 -7.49 -11.60 10.73
CA GLY A 261 -8.26 -10.84 9.74
C GLY A 261 -7.47 -10.55 8.46
N LEU A 262 -6.14 -10.45 8.52
CA LEU A 262 -5.27 -10.38 7.34
C LEU A 262 -4.56 -11.72 7.10
N ALA A 263 -3.90 -12.28 8.13
CA ALA A 263 -3.16 -13.53 8.00
C ALA A 263 -3.29 -14.49 9.19
N GLY A 264 -3.49 -15.78 8.93
CA GLY A 264 -3.57 -16.78 10.00
C GLY A 264 -2.24 -16.95 10.75
N SER A 265 -1.14 -17.05 10.01
CA SER A 265 0.22 -16.99 10.56
C SER A 265 1.14 -16.14 9.70
N ASN A 266 2.10 -15.47 10.35
CA ASN A 266 3.12 -14.66 9.70
C ASN A 266 4.51 -15.01 10.21
N SER A 267 5.39 -15.46 9.32
CA SER A 267 6.85 -15.51 9.52
C SER A 267 7.62 -14.62 8.55
N GLY A 268 6.90 -13.81 7.75
CA GLY A 268 7.45 -12.85 6.81
C GLY A 268 7.26 -11.41 7.27
N THR A 269 7.02 -10.51 6.32
CA THR A 269 6.77 -9.09 6.57
C THR A 269 5.32 -8.72 6.23
N VAL A 270 4.72 -7.90 7.09
CA VAL A 270 3.42 -7.24 6.86
C VAL A 270 3.63 -5.75 7.07
N ASN A 271 3.51 -4.96 5.99
CA ASN A 271 3.77 -3.53 6.02
C ASN A 271 2.60 -2.75 5.43
N ASN A 272 2.21 -1.66 6.07
CA ASN A 272 1.16 -0.75 5.60
C ASN A 272 -0.12 -1.49 5.16
N SER A 273 -0.55 -2.46 5.96
CA SER A 273 -1.60 -3.41 5.59
C SER A 273 -2.63 -3.52 6.70
N TYR A 274 -3.88 -3.84 6.36
CA TYR A 274 -4.96 -3.78 7.34
C TYR A 274 -6.08 -4.79 7.16
N ALA A 275 -6.82 -5.02 8.24
CA ALA A 275 -8.01 -5.85 8.25
C ALA A 275 -9.19 -5.18 8.97
N THR A 276 -10.40 -5.35 8.43
CA THR A 276 -11.62 -4.70 8.95
C THR A 276 -12.77 -5.67 9.25
N GLY A 277 -12.71 -6.90 8.71
CA GLY A 277 -13.70 -7.93 8.98
C GLY A 277 -13.61 -8.48 10.40
N GLY A 278 -14.73 -8.96 10.93
CA GLY A 278 -14.75 -9.64 12.24
C GLY A 278 -14.01 -10.99 12.18
N VAL A 279 -13.40 -11.38 13.29
CA VAL A 279 -12.61 -12.61 13.39
C VAL A 279 -13.16 -13.49 14.52
N GLU A 280 -13.49 -14.74 14.18
CA GLU A 280 -13.97 -15.74 15.13
C GLU A 280 -13.05 -16.97 15.15
N GLY A 281 -12.77 -17.50 16.35
CA GLY A 281 -12.11 -18.80 16.48
C GLY A 281 -11.86 -19.23 17.93
N SER A 282 -10.86 -20.11 18.13
CA SER A 282 -10.52 -20.67 19.44
C SER A 282 -9.15 -20.20 19.93
N ASN A 283 -8.04 -20.66 19.33
CA ASN A 283 -6.70 -20.36 19.84
C ASN A 283 -5.87 -19.55 18.83
N TRP A 284 -5.13 -18.56 19.35
CA TRP A 284 -4.27 -17.66 18.55
C TRP A 284 -5.07 -16.86 17.52
N ILE A 285 -5.91 -15.97 18.03
CA ILE A 285 -6.86 -15.19 17.24
C ILE A 285 -6.44 -13.73 17.27
N GLY A 286 -6.18 -13.16 16.09
CA GLY A 286 -5.80 -11.75 15.95
C GLY A 286 -6.71 -11.02 14.97
N GLY A 287 -7.02 -9.75 15.23
CA GLY A 287 -7.73 -8.94 14.23
C GLY A 287 -6.91 -8.74 12.94
N LEU A 288 -5.58 -8.75 13.01
CA LEU A 288 -4.69 -8.75 11.85
C LEU A 288 -4.02 -10.11 11.66
N VAL A 289 -3.33 -10.63 12.68
CA VAL A 289 -2.52 -11.87 12.59
C VAL A 289 -2.77 -12.82 13.74
N GLY A 290 -3.01 -14.11 13.47
CA GLY A 290 -3.16 -15.13 14.52
C GLY A 290 -1.85 -15.41 15.30
N ASP A 291 -0.86 -16.02 14.63
CA ASP A 291 0.50 -16.28 15.19
C ASP A 291 1.57 -15.53 14.40
N ASN A 292 2.26 -14.61 15.06
CA ASN A 292 3.31 -13.79 14.49
C ASN A 292 4.72 -14.22 14.97
N ARG A 293 5.60 -14.46 14.00
CA ARG A 293 7.06 -14.67 14.16
C ARG A 293 7.87 -13.68 13.32
N GLY A 294 7.20 -12.86 12.52
CA GLY A 294 7.81 -11.91 11.60
C GLY A 294 7.58 -10.46 12.02
N ASN A 295 7.76 -9.55 11.07
CA ASN A 295 7.62 -8.11 11.30
C ASN A 295 6.23 -7.63 10.83
N ILE A 296 5.57 -6.87 11.69
CA ILE A 296 4.34 -6.14 11.40
C ILE A 296 4.64 -4.65 11.62
N GLU A 297 4.51 -3.84 10.58
CA GLU A 297 4.80 -2.41 10.61
C GLU A 297 3.68 -1.60 9.96
N LYS A 298 3.31 -0.44 10.54
CA LYS A 298 2.31 0.50 9.97
C LYS A 298 0.98 -0.18 9.63
N SER A 299 0.60 -1.17 10.42
CA SER A 299 -0.51 -2.07 10.10
C SER A 299 -1.57 -2.04 11.19
N TYR A 300 -2.81 -2.31 10.83
CA TYR A 300 -3.91 -2.13 11.78
C TYR A 300 -5.11 -3.05 11.57
N ALA A 301 -5.87 -3.23 12.64
CA ALA A 301 -7.12 -4.00 12.63
C ALA A 301 -8.25 -3.26 13.34
N THR A 302 -9.44 -3.31 12.75
CA THR A 302 -10.64 -2.61 13.28
C THR A 302 -11.83 -3.52 13.54
N GLY A 303 -11.81 -4.75 13.02
CA GLY A 303 -12.87 -5.74 13.24
C GLY A 303 -12.86 -6.29 14.67
N ASN A 304 -14.03 -6.64 15.19
CA ASN A 304 -14.14 -7.30 16.49
C ASN A 304 -13.54 -8.71 16.44
N VAL A 305 -12.94 -9.14 17.56
CA VAL A 305 -12.24 -10.41 17.67
C VAL A 305 -12.84 -11.24 18.78
N ASN A 306 -13.35 -12.42 18.45
CA ASN A 306 -13.94 -13.38 19.39
C ASN A 306 -13.10 -14.66 19.41
N GLY A 307 -12.57 -15.01 20.59
CA GLY A 307 -11.72 -16.20 20.73
C GLY A 307 -11.84 -16.91 22.07
N PHE A 308 -11.08 -17.98 22.26
CA PHE A 308 -10.93 -18.65 23.56
C PHE A 308 -9.61 -18.28 24.24
N ALA A 309 -8.46 -18.52 23.60
CA ALA A 309 -7.15 -18.31 24.21
C ALA A 309 -6.16 -17.60 23.26
N ASN A 310 -5.34 -16.71 23.83
CA ASN A 310 -4.41 -15.84 23.09
C ASN A 310 -5.16 -15.03 22.03
N VAL A 311 -5.99 -14.12 22.50
CA VAL A 311 -6.89 -13.30 21.67
C VAL A 311 -6.41 -11.87 21.70
N GLY A 312 -6.08 -11.31 20.54
CA GLY A 312 -5.59 -9.94 20.42
C GLY A 312 -6.35 -9.14 19.37
N GLY A 313 -6.60 -7.85 19.64
CA GLY A 313 -7.23 -6.99 18.63
C GLY A 313 -6.36 -6.82 17.37
N LEU A 314 -5.03 -6.90 17.48
CA LEU A 314 -4.12 -6.97 16.33
C LEU A 314 -3.54 -8.38 16.15
N VAL A 315 -2.92 -8.93 17.21
CA VAL A 315 -2.17 -10.20 17.13
C VAL A 315 -2.56 -11.17 18.24
N GLY A 316 -2.91 -12.41 17.91
CA GLY A 316 -3.21 -13.42 18.93
C GLY A 316 -1.98 -13.76 19.78
N GLN A 317 -0.91 -14.24 19.15
CA GLN A 317 0.39 -14.50 19.77
C GLN A 317 1.54 -13.89 18.97
N SER A 318 2.40 -13.12 19.64
CA SER A 318 3.70 -12.68 19.13
C SER A 318 4.81 -13.53 19.75
N ARG A 319 5.61 -14.21 18.93
CA ARG A 319 6.74 -15.06 19.37
C ARG A 319 8.02 -14.26 19.56
N ASP A 320 9.07 -14.93 20.04
CA ASP A 320 10.36 -14.32 20.37
C ASP A 320 10.99 -13.53 19.20
N ASP A 321 10.81 -14.00 17.96
CA ASP A 321 11.31 -13.35 16.74
C ASP A 321 10.32 -12.29 16.17
N GLY A 322 9.12 -12.18 16.75
CA GLY A 322 8.06 -11.30 16.26
C GLY A 322 8.27 -9.84 16.67
N ALA A 323 8.01 -8.92 15.73
CA ALA A 323 8.01 -7.49 15.98
C ALA A 323 6.71 -6.84 15.51
N ILE A 324 6.16 -5.94 16.33
CA ILE A 324 4.97 -5.13 16.06
C ILE A 324 5.36 -3.68 16.29
N ILE A 325 5.36 -2.88 15.22
CA ILE A 325 5.92 -1.52 15.22
C ILE A 325 4.92 -0.56 14.56
N THR A 326 4.66 0.59 15.18
CA THR A 326 3.81 1.64 14.59
C THR A 326 2.46 1.08 14.13
N SER A 327 1.83 0.26 14.96
CA SER A 327 0.65 -0.53 14.59
C SER A 327 -0.44 -0.40 15.64
N TYR A 328 -1.71 -0.60 15.26
CA TYR A 328 -2.82 -0.35 16.18
C TYR A 328 -4.05 -1.22 15.97
N ALA A 329 -4.87 -1.35 17.01
CA ALA A 329 -6.15 -2.03 16.94
C ALA A 329 -7.28 -1.25 17.64
N THR A 330 -8.47 -1.25 17.02
CA THR A 330 -9.64 -0.54 17.55
C THR A 330 -10.87 -1.42 17.76
N GLY A 331 -10.85 -2.66 17.26
CA GLY A 331 -11.96 -3.60 17.42
C GLY A 331 -12.07 -4.11 18.86
N ASN A 332 -13.29 -4.43 19.31
CA ASN A 332 -13.49 -5.04 20.62
C ASN A 332 -12.95 -6.49 20.63
N VAL A 333 -12.48 -6.93 21.79
CA VAL A 333 -11.84 -8.23 21.96
C VAL A 333 -12.51 -9.01 23.07
N ASP A 334 -13.15 -10.12 22.70
CA ASP A 334 -13.81 -11.04 23.62
C ASP A 334 -13.01 -12.36 23.70
N GLY A 335 -12.61 -12.77 24.91
CA GLY A 335 -11.83 -13.98 25.10
C GLY A 335 -11.91 -14.60 26.49
N SER A 336 -11.25 -15.75 26.68
CA SER A 336 -11.18 -16.42 27.99
C SER A 336 -9.80 -16.33 28.64
N TRP A 337 -8.72 -16.55 27.90
CA TRP A 337 -7.35 -16.64 28.43
C TRP A 337 -6.37 -15.78 27.63
N SER A 338 -5.57 -14.95 28.29
CA SER A 338 -4.58 -14.08 27.61
C SER A 338 -5.23 -13.24 26.52
N VAL A 339 -5.99 -12.24 26.95
CA VAL A 339 -6.78 -11.36 26.08
C VAL A 339 -6.21 -9.95 26.14
N GLY A 340 -5.86 -9.39 24.99
CA GLY A 340 -5.27 -8.04 24.90
C GLY A 340 -5.93 -7.20 23.81
N GLY A 341 -6.08 -5.90 24.05
CA GLY A 341 -6.58 -4.99 23.01
C GLY A 341 -5.69 -4.92 21.78
N LEU A 342 -4.37 -5.10 21.94
CA LEU A 342 -3.41 -5.23 20.83
C LEU A 342 -2.97 -6.69 20.67
N VAL A 343 -2.43 -7.30 21.73
CA VAL A 343 -1.80 -8.63 21.67
C VAL A 343 -2.28 -9.55 22.78
N GLY A 344 -2.72 -10.76 22.47
CA GLY A 344 -3.09 -11.75 23.51
C GLY A 344 -1.88 -12.18 24.34
N ASN A 345 -0.89 -12.80 23.70
CA ASN A 345 0.36 -13.27 24.31
C ASN A 345 1.59 -12.67 23.61
N ASN A 346 2.38 -11.86 24.33
CA ASN A 346 3.59 -11.24 23.78
C ASN A 346 4.87 -11.87 24.34
N ARG A 347 5.71 -12.39 23.43
CA ARG A 347 7.10 -12.79 23.70
C ARG A 347 8.12 -12.01 22.88
N GLY A 348 7.64 -11.24 21.90
CA GLY A 348 8.45 -10.46 20.97
C GLY A 348 8.59 -8.99 21.37
N ASN A 349 8.78 -8.14 20.37
CA ASN A 349 8.88 -6.69 20.54
C ASN A 349 7.60 -5.98 20.12
N ILE A 350 7.08 -5.10 20.98
CA ILE A 350 6.01 -4.16 20.67
C ILE A 350 6.57 -2.75 20.86
N GLU A 351 6.55 -1.93 19.81
CA GLU A 351 7.04 -0.56 19.85
C GLU A 351 6.09 0.40 19.13
N ASN A 352 5.92 1.59 19.69
CA ASN A 352 5.12 2.67 19.11
C ASN A 352 3.71 2.20 18.70
N SER A 353 2.99 1.49 19.55
CA SER A 353 1.73 0.82 19.16
C SER A 353 0.59 1.09 20.14
N TYR A 354 -0.66 1.00 19.70
CA TYR A 354 -1.78 1.33 20.59
C TYR A 354 -3.06 0.52 20.36
N ALA A 355 -3.89 0.44 21.40
CA ALA A 355 -5.20 -0.21 21.32
C ALA A 355 -6.30 0.61 21.98
N THR A 356 -7.45 0.72 21.33
CA THR A 356 -8.60 1.51 21.82
C THR A 356 -9.88 0.68 22.02
N GLY A 357 -9.94 -0.54 21.47
CA GLY A 357 -11.09 -1.43 21.62
C GLY A 357 -11.28 -1.95 23.05
N ASN A 358 -12.53 -2.21 23.44
CA ASN A 358 -12.83 -2.80 24.75
C ASN A 358 -12.36 -4.25 24.81
N VAL A 359 -11.96 -4.70 26.00
CA VAL A 359 -11.42 -6.04 26.24
C VAL A 359 -12.25 -6.74 27.32
N ASP A 360 -12.97 -7.79 26.93
CA ASP A 360 -13.79 -8.60 27.82
C ASP A 360 -13.20 -10.01 27.96
N GLY A 361 -12.74 -10.33 29.17
CA GLY A 361 -12.06 -11.58 29.53
C GLY A 361 -12.81 -12.39 30.56
N TRP A 362 -12.85 -13.72 30.40
CA TRP A 362 -13.59 -14.59 31.33
C TRP A 362 -12.73 -15.17 32.45
N TRP A 363 -11.41 -15.26 32.27
CA TRP A 363 -10.49 -15.87 33.25
C TRP A 363 -9.31 -14.94 33.53
N ASP A 364 -8.09 -15.43 33.31
CA ASP A 364 -6.85 -14.78 33.71
C ASP A 364 -6.18 -14.07 32.52
N TYR A 365 -5.36 -13.06 32.85
CA TYR A 365 -4.43 -12.37 31.94
C TYR A 365 -5.16 -11.48 30.92
N ILE A 366 -5.88 -10.48 31.43
CA ILE A 366 -6.69 -9.57 30.61
C ILE A 366 -6.07 -8.17 30.68
N GLY A 367 -5.59 -7.67 29.55
CA GLY A 367 -4.88 -6.39 29.48
C GLY A 367 -5.45 -5.45 28.43
N GLY A 368 -5.46 -4.14 28.69
CA GLY A 368 -5.90 -3.17 27.69
C GLY A 368 -5.04 -3.15 26.43
N LEU A 369 -3.72 -3.38 26.55
CA LEU A 369 -2.82 -3.57 25.41
C LEU A 369 -2.44 -5.04 25.23
N VAL A 370 -1.93 -5.68 26.29
CA VAL A 370 -1.38 -7.05 26.23
C VAL A 370 -1.94 -7.93 27.33
N GLY A 371 -2.48 -9.10 27.00
CA GLY A 371 -2.97 -10.05 27.99
C GLY A 371 -1.85 -10.59 28.90
N TRP A 372 -0.91 -11.33 28.30
CA TRP A 372 0.29 -11.85 28.98
C TRP A 372 1.56 -11.40 28.27
N ASN A 373 2.53 -10.87 29.03
CA ASN A 373 3.78 -10.35 28.50
C ASN A 373 5.01 -11.04 29.11
N SER A 374 5.88 -11.58 28.26
CA SER A 374 7.27 -11.92 28.61
C SER A 374 8.28 -11.27 27.65
N GLY A 375 7.81 -10.44 26.73
CA GLY A 375 8.61 -9.71 25.74
C GLY A 375 8.86 -8.25 26.13
N THR A 376 9.12 -7.41 25.12
CA THR A 376 9.33 -5.97 25.28
C THR A 376 8.09 -5.18 24.83
N ILE A 377 7.72 -4.17 25.61
CA ILE A 377 6.72 -3.16 25.26
C ILE A 377 7.33 -1.78 25.46
N LYS A 378 7.34 -0.97 24.41
CA LYS A 378 7.91 0.37 24.43
C LYS A 378 7.01 1.37 23.73
N ASN A 379 6.93 2.59 24.26
CA ASN A 379 6.25 3.72 23.63
C ASN A 379 4.82 3.37 23.17
N SER A 380 4.07 2.65 23.99
CA SER A 380 2.78 2.08 23.58
C SER A 380 1.67 2.43 24.57
N TYR A 381 0.42 2.43 24.12
CA TYR A 381 -0.69 2.80 25.02
C TYR A 381 -2.01 2.10 24.78
N ALA A 382 -2.86 2.05 25.82
CA ALA A 382 -4.22 1.53 25.72
C ALA A 382 -5.26 2.43 26.38
N THR A 383 -6.46 2.47 25.79
CA THR A 383 -7.59 3.30 26.28
C THR A 383 -8.91 2.55 26.41
N GLY A 384 -9.04 1.32 25.90
CA GLY A 384 -10.29 0.55 25.99
C GLY A 384 -10.66 0.15 27.41
N ASN A 385 -11.96 -0.04 27.68
CA ASN A 385 -12.44 -0.60 28.94
C ASN A 385 -11.99 -2.06 29.09
N VAL A 386 -11.54 -2.45 30.29
CA VAL A 386 -11.02 -3.80 30.54
C VAL A 386 -11.86 -4.49 31.61
N ASN A 387 -12.58 -5.54 31.22
CA ASN A 387 -13.33 -6.38 32.15
C ASN A 387 -12.70 -7.78 32.23
N GLY A 388 -12.50 -8.28 33.44
CA GLY A 388 -12.00 -9.63 33.69
C GLY A 388 -12.08 -10.01 35.16
N ASN A 389 -11.59 -11.20 35.50
CA ASN A 389 -11.65 -11.72 36.86
C ASN A 389 -10.32 -11.55 37.60
N ASP A 390 -9.31 -12.33 37.23
CA ASP A 390 -7.99 -12.34 37.87
C ASP A 390 -6.90 -11.92 36.86
N TYR A 391 -5.77 -11.40 37.37
CA TYR A 391 -4.67 -10.86 36.54
C TYR A 391 -5.15 -9.89 35.44
N ILE A 392 -5.91 -8.88 35.87
CA ILE A 392 -6.42 -7.80 35.02
C ILE A 392 -5.56 -6.54 35.16
N GLY A 393 -5.30 -5.86 34.04
CA GLY A 393 -4.52 -4.63 34.03
C GLY A 393 -4.87 -3.67 32.90
N GLY A 394 -4.75 -2.36 33.18
CA GLY A 394 -5.10 -1.35 32.20
C GLY A 394 -4.19 -1.33 30.97
N LEU A 395 -2.91 -1.69 31.10
CA LEU A 395 -2.01 -1.92 29.96
C LEU A 395 -1.75 -3.41 29.76
N VAL A 396 -1.27 -4.09 30.80
CA VAL A 396 -0.83 -5.49 30.75
C VAL A 396 -1.55 -6.30 31.82
N GLY A 397 -2.12 -7.45 31.48
CA GLY A 397 -2.74 -8.35 32.46
C GLY A 397 -1.73 -8.93 33.44
N ASP A 398 -0.70 -9.61 32.92
CA ASP A 398 0.44 -10.13 33.69
C ASP A 398 1.77 -9.95 32.93
N ASN A 399 2.83 -9.60 33.67
CA ASN A 399 4.17 -9.40 33.13
C ASN A 399 5.16 -10.40 33.76
N ASP A 400 5.45 -11.48 33.03
CA ASP A 400 6.34 -12.56 33.45
C ASP A 400 7.78 -12.30 32.96
N GLY A 401 8.45 -11.36 33.62
CA GLY A 401 9.85 -11.02 33.35
C GLY A 401 10.10 -10.22 32.07
N GLY A 402 9.04 -9.78 31.37
CA GLY A 402 9.13 -8.86 30.25
C GLY A 402 9.54 -7.44 30.65
N THR A 403 9.98 -6.65 29.67
CA THR A 403 10.38 -5.24 29.85
C THR A 403 9.30 -4.31 29.33
N ILE A 404 8.92 -3.31 30.13
CA ILE A 404 7.92 -2.31 29.77
C ILE A 404 8.52 -0.93 30.04
N SER A 405 8.57 -0.06 29.04
CA SER A 405 9.07 1.32 29.19
C SER A 405 8.25 2.33 28.42
N ASN A 406 8.13 3.55 28.96
CA ASN A 406 7.46 4.71 28.34
C ASN A 406 6.08 4.35 27.75
N SER A 407 5.30 3.54 28.46
CA SER A 407 4.04 2.99 27.96
C SER A 407 2.94 3.24 28.97
N TYR A 408 1.76 3.62 28.48
CA TYR A 408 0.73 4.30 29.27
C TYR A 408 -0.64 3.68 29.10
N TRP A 409 -1.48 3.78 30.10
CA TRP A 409 -2.88 3.38 30.00
C TRP A 409 -3.78 4.38 30.71
N ASN A 410 -4.97 4.58 30.17
CA ASN A 410 -5.93 5.50 30.76
C ASN A 410 -6.70 4.83 31.90
N THR A 411 -6.53 5.35 33.11
CA THR A 411 -7.14 4.84 34.35
C THR A 411 -8.65 5.03 34.46
N GLU A 412 -9.20 5.99 33.74
CA GLU A 412 -10.62 6.33 33.76
C GLU A 412 -11.38 5.48 32.75
N THR A 413 -10.89 5.40 31.51
CA THR A 413 -11.55 4.64 30.44
C THR A 413 -11.34 3.14 30.59
N SER A 414 -10.19 2.70 31.12
CA SER A 414 -9.97 1.27 31.37
C SER A 414 -10.82 0.74 32.53
N GLY A 415 -11.34 1.62 33.40
CA GLY A 415 -12.07 1.24 34.62
C GLY A 415 -11.20 0.61 35.72
N LEU A 416 -9.86 0.74 35.64
CA LEU A 416 -8.91 0.06 36.53
C LEU A 416 -7.97 1.06 37.22
N ASN A 417 -7.36 0.63 38.32
CA ASN A 417 -6.35 1.38 39.07
C ASN A 417 -5.01 0.63 39.20
N LYS A 418 -4.84 -0.46 38.43
CA LYS A 418 -3.65 -1.33 38.44
C LYS A 418 -3.37 -1.88 37.04
N SER A 419 -2.12 -2.29 36.83
CA SER A 419 -1.66 -2.99 35.63
C SER A 419 -0.44 -3.85 35.98
N GLY A 420 -0.18 -4.91 35.21
CA GLY A 420 1.04 -5.73 35.30
C GLY A 420 2.32 -4.96 34.92
N GLY A 421 2.16 -3.78 34.32
CA GLY A 421 3.20 -2.79 34.09
C GLY A 421 2.69 -1.59 33.30
N GLY A 422 3.58 -0.64 33.02
CA GLY A 422 3.23 0.64 32.40
C GLY A 422 2.60 1.63 33.39
N ASP A 423 2.61 2.90 33.02
CA ASP A 423 2.20 4.00 33.89
C ASP A 423 0.75 4.39 33.63
N GLY A 424 -0.08 4.30 34.67
CA GLY A 424 -1.48 4.74 34.61
C GLY A 424 -1.58 6.26 34.63
N ARG A 425 -2.36 6.82 33.71
CA ARG A 425 -2.62 8.26 33.58
C ARG A 425 -4.11 8.53 33.48
N THR A 426 -4.55 9.73 33.80
CA THR A 426 -5.93 10.20 33.58
C THR A 426 -6.15 10.52 32.10
N THR A 427 -7.40 10.71 31.68
CA THR A 427 -7.71 11.18 30.32
C THR A 427 -7.03 12.51 30.04
N GLU A 428 -7.15 13.46 30.97
CA GLU A 428 -6.55 14.80 30.84
C GLU A 428 -5.03 14.75 30.64
N GLU A 429 -4.32 13.83 31.30
CA GLU A 429 -2.87 13.67 31.15
C GLU A 429 -2.45 13.04 29.81
N MET A 430 -3.32 12.27 29.17
CA MET A 430 -3.03 11.54 27.92
C MET A 430 -3.55 12.27 26.67
N THR A 431 -4.57 13.09 26.79
CA THR A 431 -5.17 13.79 25.63
C THR A 431 -4.62 15.20 25.47
N TYR A 432 -4.72 15.78 24.27
CA TYR A 432 -4.31 17.17 24.02
C TYR A 432 -5.06 18.19 24.93
N PRO A 433 -4.36 19.15 25.57
CA PRO A 433 -2.90 19.22 25.73
C PRO A 433 -2.44 18.27 26.85
N HIS A 434 -1.67 17.24 26.46
CA HIS A 434 -1.22 16.19 27.37
C HIS A 434 -0.31 16.74 28.48
N ALA A 435 -0.12 15.99 29.56
CA ALA A 435 0.87 16.34 30.57
C ALA A 435 2.30 16.19 30.01
N ASN A 436 3.19 17.13 30.38
CA ASN A 436 4.58 17.18 29.89
C ASN A 436 5.42 15.92 30.20
N ASP A 437 5.00 15.11 31.17
CA ASP A 437 5.68 13.90 31.63
C ASP A 437 4.94 12.61 31.25
N THR A 438 3.85 12.69 30.47
CA THR A 438 3.19 11.50 29.94
C THR A 438 4.06 10.88 28.87
N TYR A 439 4.16 11.42 27.67
CA TYR A 439 4.81 10.75 26.53
C TYR A 439 6.33 10.98 26.46
N VAL A 440 7.03 10.63 27.53
CA VAL A 440 8.49 10.79 27.66
C VAL A 440 9.21 9.92 26.63
N GLU A 441 10.16 10.51 25.89
CA GLU A 441 10.94 9.86 24.82
C GLU A 441 10.13 9.42 23.58
N TRP A 442 8.90 9.91 23.41
CA TRP A 442 8.14 9.70 22.18
C TRP A 442 8.57 10.69 21.09
N ASP A 443 8.62 10.21 19.85
CA ASP A 443 8.95 11.01 18.67
C ASP A 443 7.68 11.62 18.07
N PHE A 444 7.36 12.86 18.46
CA PHE A 444 6.26 13.63 17.89
C PHE A 444 6.63 14.37 16.59
N GLU A 445 7.91 14.35 16.19
CA GLU A 445 8.37 14.94 14.95
C GLU A 445 8.05 14.02 13.76
N ASN A 446 8.21 12.70 13.93
CA ASN A 446 8.12 11.74 12.82
C ASN A 446 7.09 10.61 13.01
N ILE A 447 6.75 10.21 14.25
CA ILE A 447 5.93 9.02 14.50
C ILE A 447 4.53 9.40 14.96
N TRP A 448 4.46 10.17 16.05
CA TRP A 448 3.22 10.48 16.73
C TRP A 448 2.73 11.90 16.44
N ILE A 449 1.42 12.07 16.33
CA ILE A 449 0.73 13.35 16.33
C ILE A 449 -0.33 13.34 17.45
N ILE A 450 -0.49 14.46 18.14
CA ILE A 450 -1.53 14.65 19.16
C ILE A 450 -2.22 16.00 18.94
N GLN A 451 -3.53 15.97 18.68
CA GLN A 451 -4.38 17.14 18.43
C GLN A 451 -5.76 16.90 19.03
N ALA A 452 -6.45 17.96 19.46
CA ALA A 452 -7.71 17.86 20.21
C ALA A 452 -8.85 17.16 19.45
N ASP A 453 -8.84 17.26 18.13
CA ASP A 453 -9.89 16.84 17.21
C ASP A 453 -9.57 15.53 16.46
N ILE A 454 -8.39 14.95 16.67
CA ILE A 454 -7.94 13.70 16.06
C ILE A 454 -7.85 12.61 17.13
N ASN A 455 -8.38 11.41 16.82
CA ASN A 455 -8.26 10.23 17.67
C ASN A 455 -8.65 10.50 19.14
N ASP A 456 -9.76 11.23 19.33
CA ASP A 456 -10.28 11.65 20.64
C ASP A 456 -9.25 12.39 21.53
N GLY A 457 -8.29 13.08 20.92
CA GLY A 457 -7.25 13.80 21.62
C GLY A 457 -6.02 12.97 21.96
N TYR A 458 -6.02 11.66 21.74
CA TYR A 458 -4.87 10.77 22.04
C TYR A 458 -3.86 10.75 20.89
N PRO A 459 -2.57 10.46 21.18
CA PRO A 459 -1.57 10.29 20.13
C PRO A 459 -1.96 9.25 19.09
N CYS A 460 -1.87 9.58 17.81
CA CYS A 460 -1.99 8.64 16.71
C CYS A 460 -0.83 8.84 15.73
N PHE A 461 -0.81 8.14 14.60
CA PHE A 461 0.33 8.20 13.68
C PHE A 461 0.20 9.31 12.63
N HIS A 462 1.33 9.99 12.35
CA HIS A 462 1.44 11.02 11.31
C HIS A 462 0.89 10.57 9.94
N HIS A 463 1.20 9.34 9.52
CA HIS A 463 0.81 8.84 8.19
C HIS A 463 -0.69 8.55 8.01
N LEU A 464 -1.48 8.57 9.10
CA LEU A 464 -2.92 8.36 9.03
C LEU A 464 -3.69 9.66 8.74
N HIS A 465 -3.04 10.82 8.84
CA HIS A 465 -3.69 12.12 8.71
C HIS A 465 -2.82 13.06 7.86
N GLU A 466 -3.40 13.68 6.82
CA GLU A 466 -2.74 14.78 6.12
C GLU A 466 -2.71 15.99 7.06
N ILE A 467 -1.53 16.32 7.56
CA ILE A 467 -1.36 17.42 8.51
C ILE A 467 -1.39 18.74 7.77
N GLY A 468 -2.13 19.71 8.31
CA GLY A 468 -1.94 21.09 7.95
C GLY A 468 -0.59 21.62 8.42
N THR A 469 0.32 21.83 7.47
CA THR A 469 1.63 22.47 7.62
C THR A 469 1.54 23.90 7.06
N PRO A 470 1.07 24.87 7.86
CA PRO A 470 0.95 26.25 7.39
C PRO A 470 2.33 26.89 7.17
N ASN A 471 2.53 27.59 6.06
CA ASN A 471 3.76 28.34 5.80
C ASN A 471 3.50 29.54 4.88
N ILE A 472 3.90 30.73 5.31
CA ILE A 472 3.81 31.96 4.51
C ILE A 472 5.20 32.52 4.22
N SER A 473 5.41 33.04 3.02
CA SER A 473 6.61 33.82 2.68
C SER A 473 6.29 35.10 1.93
N ILE A 474 7.22 36.06 1.96
CA ILE A 474 7.13 37.31 1.21
C ILE A 474 8.45 37.63 0.51
N GLN A 475 8.36 38.15 -0.72
CA GLN A 475 9.49 38.71 -1.46
C GLN A 475 9.20 40.13 -1.91
N LYS A 476 10.18 41.02 -1.75
CA LYS A 476 10.08 42.46 -2.03
C LYS A 476 10.96 42.88 -3.19
N PHE A 477 10.36 43.55 -4.16
CA PHE A 477 11.02 44.01 -5.38
C PHE A 477 10.95 45.52 -5.51
N ILE A 478 12.00 46.10 -6.07
CA ILE A 478 12.07 47.52 -6.43
C ILE A 478 12.20 47.66 -7.95
N ASN A 479 11.26 48.34 -8.60
CA ASN A 479 11.22 48.51 -10.06
C ASN A 479 11.44 47.20 -10.85
N GLY A 480 10.94 46.08 -10.31
CA GLY A 480 11.06 44.74 -10.90
C GLY A 480 12.29 43.93 -10.47
N GLU A 481 13.22 44.48 -9.67
CA GLU A 481 14.43 43.78 -9.22
C GLU A 481 14.33 43.35 -7.73
N HIS A 482 14.75 42.12 -7.41
CA HIS A 482 14.91 41.64 -6.03
C HIS A 482 16.30 41.99 -5.54
N VAL A 483 16.41 42.91 -4.59
CA VAL A 483 17.70 43.54 -4.23
C VAL A 483 17.88 43.53 -2.73
N ASN A 484 18.44 42.44 -2.19
CA ASN A 484 18.54 42.19 -0.75
C ASN A 484 19.85 42.68 -0.12
N GLU A 485 20.70 43.36 -0.89
CA GLU A 485 21.98 43.90 -0.43
C GLU A 485 22.21 45.34 -0.90
N PRO A 486 22.85 46.19 -0.08
CA PRO A 486 23.22 47.55 -0.48
C PRO A 486 24.38 47.54 -1.50
N PRO A 487 24.49 48.57 -2.37
CA PRO A 487 23.69 49.80 -2.35
C PRO A 487 22.32 49.69 -3.06
N GLY A 488 22.11 48.62 -3.82
CA GLY A 488 20.98 48.49 -4.74
C GLY A 488 21.02 49.46 -5.93
N PRO A 489 19.94 49.56 -6.73
CA PRO A 489 19.90 50.44 -7.90
C PRO A 489 20.04 51.91 -7.51
N VAL A 490 20.72 52.67 -8.37
CA VAL A 490 20.86 54.13 -8.21
C VAL A 490 19.66 54.81 -8.85
N ILE A 491 18.88 55.54 -8.06
CA ILE A 491 17.62 56.16 -8.50
C ILE A 491 17.72 57.67 -8.33
N HIS A 492 17.30 58.43 -9.35
CA HIS A 492 17.26 59.90 -9.26
C HIS A 492 16.22 60.37 -8.24
N LEU A 493 16.58 61.32 -7.38
CA LEU A 493 15.64 61.86 -6.39
C LEU A 493 14.35 62.38 -7.03
N GLY A 494 13.20 62.00 -6.46
CA GLY A 494 11.89 62.35 -7.01
C GLY A 494 11.47 61.52 -8.23
N SER A 495 12.18 60.43 -8.54
CA SER A 495 11.65 59.40 -9.44
C SER A 495 10.65 58.54 -8.68
N ILE A 496 9.61 58.09 -9.39
CA ILE A 496 8.67 57.10 -8.88
C ILE A 496 9.42 55.77 -8.73
N ILE A 497 9.28 55.17 -7.55
CA ILE A 497 9.68 53.79 -7.26
C ILE A 497 8.41 52.96 -7.22
N GLU A 498 8.38 51.88 -7.99
CA GLU A 498 7.38 50.82 -7.83
C GLU A 498 7.93 49.77 -6.86
N TRP A 499 7.20 49.54 -5.77
CA TRP A 499 7.44 48.44 -4.85
C TRP A 499 6.43 47.34 -5.16
N LYS A 500 6.94 46.13 -5.37
CA LYS A 500 6.13 44.93 -5.58
C LYS A 500 6.42 43.93 -4.46
N PHE A 501 5.37 43.38 -3.87
CA PHE A 501 5.44 42.40 -2.79
C PHE A 501 4.75 41.13 -3.25
N ASN A 502 5.47 40.02 -3.30
CA ASN A 502 4.94 38.71 -3.66
C ASN A 502 4.77 37.88 -2.40
N VAL A 503 3.53 37.66 -1.98
CA VAL A 503 3.18 36.81 -0.83
C VAL A 503 2.83 35.43 -1.36
N THR A 504 3.39 34.38 -0.77
CA THR A 504 3.15 32.99 -1.17
C THR A 504 2.79 32.14 0.04
N ASN A 505 1.78 31.28 -0.12
CA ASN A 505 1.55 30.17 0.79
C ASN A 505 2.36 28.95 0.33
N ASN A 506 3.44 28.62 1.04
CA ASN A 506 4.26 27.43 0.74
C ASN A 506 3.82 26.20 1.56
N GLY A 507 2.76 26.34 2.36
CA GLY A 507 2.16 25.26 3.13
C GLY A 507 1.17 24.44 2.32
N ASN A 508 0.54 23.48 2.99
CA ASN A 508 -0.51 22.62 2.41
C ASN A 508 -1.92 22.88 2.97
N VAL A 509 -2.12 24.00 3.68
CA VAL A 509 -3.42 24.47 4.18
C VAL A 509 -3.70 25.91 3.76
N GLN A 510 -4.98 26.25 3.61
CA GLN A 510 -5.42 27.61 3.33
C GLN A 510 -5.03 28.53 4.49
N LEU A 511 -4.50 29.71 4.15
CA LEU A 511 -4.21 30.77 5.13
C LEU A 511 -5.26 31.86 5.02
N THR A 512 -5.56 32.51 6.14
CA THR A 512 -6.55 33.60 6.22
C THR A 512 -5.99 34.85 6.88
N ASN A 513 -6.71 35.98 6.76
CA ASN A 513 -6.41 37.24 7.44
C ASN A 513 -4.95 37.70 7.26
N ILE A 514 -4.46 37.65 6.03
CA ILE A 514 -3.08 37.98 5.72
C ILE A 514 -2.93 39.51 5.57
N THR A 515 -1.95 40.10 6.26
CA THR A 515 -1.64 41.53 6.22
C THR A 515 -0.20 41.75 5.80
N VAL A 516 0.02 42.65 4.84
CA VAL A 516 1.36 43.06 4.39
C VAL A 516 1.64 44.48 4.89
N VAL A 517 2.66 44.63 5.73
CA VAL A 517 3.06 45.91 6.32
C VAL A 517 4.51 46.22 5.98
N ASP A 518 4.74 47.42 5.48
CA ASP A 518 6.05 47.95 5.13
C ASP A 518 6.49 48.98 6.18
N ASP A 519 7.75 48.95 6.61
CA ASP A 519 8.27 49.79 7.69
C ASP A 519 8.29 51.29 7.36
N LYS A 520 8.24 51.65 6.07
CA LYS A 520 8.24 53.04 5.59
C LYS A 520 6.92 53.47 4.97
N LEU A 521 6.20 52.54 4.37
CA LEU A 521 4.97 52.80 3.60
C LEU A 521 3.70 52.47 4.39
N GLY A 522 3.81 51.77 5.51
CA GLY A 522 2.67 51.35 6.33
C GLY A 522 1.98 50.11 5.76
N ILE A 523 0.67 50.00 5.95
CA ILE A 523 -0.12 48.86 5.44
C ILE A 523 -0.18 48.95 3.91
N ILE A 524 0.25 47.88 3.24
CA ILE A 524 0.29 47.78 1.78
C ILE A 524 -1.02 47.19 1.25
N CYS A 525 -1.44 46.05 1.80
CA CYS A 525 -2.62 45.32 1.38
C CYS A 525 -3.04 44.30 2.46
N GLU A 526 -4.28 43.87 2.35
CA GLU A 526 -4.87 42.74 3.09
C GLU A 526 -5.30 41.69 2.07
N ILE A 527 -5.12 40.41 2.39
CA ILE A 527 -5.50 39.26 1.58
C ILE A 527 -6.36 38.37 2.48
N ASP A 528 -7.64 38.21 2.11
CA ASP A 528 -8.61 37.47 2.92
C ASP A 528 -8.21 36.00 3.07
N GLU A 529 -7.87 35.36 1.95
CA GLU A 529 -7.55 33.94 1.85
C GLU A 529 -6.41 33.70 0.85
N LEU A 530 -5.58 32.69 1.12
CA LEU A 530 -4.48 32.26 0.24
C LEU A 530 -4.37 30.72 0.24
N GLU A 531 -4.72 30.11 -0.89
CA GLU A 531 -4.71 28.64 -1.04
C GLU A 531 -3.28 28.05 -1.07
N PRO A 532 -3.10 26.74 -0.78
CA PRO A 532 -1.80 26.08 -0.91
C PRO A 532 -1.16 26.29 -2.29
N GLY A 533 0.09 26.75 -2.29
CA GLY A 533 0.85 27.06 -3.51
C GLY A 533 0.41 28.32 -4.25
N GLU A 534 -0.60 29.05 -3.75
CA GLU A 534 -1.04 30.32 -4.33
C GLU A 534 -0.09 31.46 -3.94
N SER A 535 0.10 32.41 -4.88
CA SER A 535 0.75 33.69 -4.61
C SER A 535 -0.15 34.87 -4.92
N LYS A 536 -0.09 35.92 -4.10
CA LYS A 536 -0.71 37.22 -4.36
C LYS A 536 0.36 38.31 -4.43
N VAL A 537 0.10 39.28 -5.31
CA VAL A 537 0.99 40.41 -5.54
C VAL A 537 0.33 41.69 -5.08
N CYS A 538 1.03 42.44 -4.23
CA CYS A 538 0.66 43.81 -3.86
C CYS A 538 1.66 44.80 -4.45
N ILE A 539 1.17 45.95 -4.91
CA ILE A 539 1.99 46.99 -5.57
C ILE A 539 1.66 48.35 -4.96
N VAL A 540 2.68 49.12 -4.62
CA VAL A 540 2.56 50.52 -4.19
C VAL A 540 3.67 51.34 -4.83
N THR A 541 3.44 52.64 -4.98
CA THR A 541 4.44 53.57 -5.50
C THR A 541 4.89 54.57 -4.44
N ASP A 542 6.18 54.88 -4.41
CA ASP A 542 6.79 55.90 -3.55
C ASP A 542 7.76 56.79 -4.36
N GLN A 543 8.32 57.83 -3.73
CA GLN A 543 9.31 58.72 -4.32
C GLN A 543 10.72 58.46 -3.77
N ALA A 544 11.71 58.38 -4.65
CA ALA A 544 13.09 58.11 -4.27
C ALA A 544 13.64 59.17 -3.30
N SER A 545 14.04 58.71 -2.11
CA SER A 545 14.70 59.48 -1.05
C SER A 545 16.22 59.44 -1.19
N ALA A 546 16.90 60.46 -0.66
CA ALA A 546 18.35 60.60 -0.85
C ALA A 546 19.19 59.61 -0.06
N LYS A 547 20.39 59.32 -0.60
CA LYS A 547 21.41 58.43 -0.03
C LYS A 547 20.96 56.96 -0.03
N GLN A 548 21.68 56.11 0.72
CA GLN A 548 21.32 54.72 0.90
C GLN A 548 19.98 54.59 1.61
N GLN A 549 19.11 53.76 1.04
CA GLN A 549 17.82 53.41 1.59
C GLN A 549 17.75 51.88 1.74
N MET A 550 17.11 51.46 2.82
CA MET A 550 16.69 50.09 3.10
C MET A 550 15.19 50.16 3.40
N ASN A 551 14.40 49.26 2.84
CA ASN A 551 12.96 49.21 3.06
C ASN A 551 12.56 47.76 3.34
N THR A 552 11.94 47.49 4.48
CA THR A 552 11.60 46.15 4.96
C THR A 552 10.10 45.94 4.97
N VAL A 553 9.65 44.80 4.46
CA VAL A 553 8.26 44.36 4.52
C VAL A 553 8.13 43.19 5.48
N THR A 554 7.01 43.13 6.19
CA THR A 554 6.56 42.01 6.99
C THR A 554 5.21 41.56 6.48
N VAL A 555 5.03 40.25 6.30
CA VAL A 555 3.73 39.63 6.13
C VAL A 555 3.35 38.88 7.40
N THR A 556 2.09 38.96 7.80
CA THR A 556 1.49 38.10 8.84
C THR A 556 0.26 37.42 8.28
N GLY A 557 -0.05 36.20 8.69
CA GLY A 557 -1.27 35.48 8.31
C GLY A 557 -1.65 34.42 9.34
N TRP A 558 -2.83 33.82 9.21
CA TRP A 558 -3.36 32.87 10.18
C TRP A 558 -3.71 31.53 9.56
N TYR A 559 -3.48 30.47 10.32
CA TYR A 559 -4.06 29.15 10.09
C TYR A 559 -5.07 28.85 11.20
N ASP A 560 -6.29 28.49 10.79
CA ASP A 560 -7.43 28.13 11.66
C ASP A 560 -7.71 29.14 12.81
N GLU A 561 -7.41 30.42 12.58
CA GLU A 561 -7.54 31.52 13.57
C GLU A 561 -6.75 31.34 14.89
N ILE A 562 -5.93 30.29 15.01
CA ILE A 562 -5.21 29.94 16.24
C ILE A 562 -3.69 30.04 16.10
N GLU A 563 -3.15 29.82 14.89
CA GLU A 563 -1.71 29.90 14.61
C GLU A 563 -1.40 31.12 13.74
N MET A 564 -0.58 32.04 14.26
CA MET A 564 -0.12 33.21 13.52
C MET A 564 1.26 32.95 12.92
N LEU A 565 1.36 33.14 11.61
CA LEU A 565 2.58 33.00 10.82
C LEU A 565 3.13 34.38 10.44
N GLN A 566 4.43 34.48 10.24
CA GLN A 566 5.08 35.71 9.77
C GLN A 566 6.32 35.44 8.92
N ASP A 567 6.58 36.34 7.97
CA ASP A 567 7.84 36.38 7.21
C ASP A 567 8.22 37.84 6.86
N THR A 568 9.50 38.10 6.58
CA THR A 568 10.01 39.44 6.28
C THR A 568 11.02 39.46 5.14
N ASP A 569 10.97 40.49 4.29
CA ASP A 569 11.99 40.70 3.25
C ASP A 569 12.39 42.18 3.13
N SER A 570 13.63 42.47 2.73
CA SER A 570 14.19 43.82 2.69
C SER A 570 14.81 44.14 1.35
N ALA A 571 14.53 45.34 0.83
CA ALA A 571 15.08 45.81 -0.43
C ALA A 571 15.82 47.15 -0.30
N TYR A 572 16.87 47.33 -1.10
CA TYR A 572 17.82 48.45 -1.00
C TYR A 572 17.86 49.29 -2.28
N TYR A 573 18.12 50.60 -2.15
CA TYR A 573 18.45 51.48 -3.28
C TYR A 573 19.30 52.67 -2.83
N PHE A 574 19.97 53.34 -3.76
CA PHE A 574 20.72 54.58 -3.50
C PHE A 574 20.13 55.76 -4.25
N GLY A 575 19.52 56.71 -3.53
CA GLY A 575 18.99 57.92 -4.14
C GLY A 575 20.06 58.97 -4.38
N TYR A 576 20.22 59.41 -5.64
CA TYR A 576 21.22 60.40 -6.03
C TYR A 576 20.60 61.67 -6.64
N ARG A 577 21.20 62.82 -6.30
CA ARG A 577 20.83 64.13 -6.85
C ARG A 577 21.80 64.48 -7.97
N GLY A 578 21.36 64.32 -9.23
CA GLY A 578 22.14 64.70 -10.40
C GLY A 578 22.45 66.21 -10.41
N ALA A 579 23.68 66.57 -10.80
CA ALA A 579 24.02 67.96 -11.06
C ALA A 579 23.20 68.49 -12.25
N THR A 580 22.51 69.61 -12.07
CA THR A 580 21.79 70.29 -13.15
C THR A 580 22.78 70.77 -14.20
N SER A 581 22.54 70.47 -15.48
CA SER A 581 23.33 70.95 -16.61
C SER A 581 23.21 72.47 -16.76
N ALA A 582 24.06 73.25 -16.07
CA ALA A 582 24.24 74.68 -16.33
C ALA A 582 25.58 75.29 -15.86
N ASP A 583 26.54 74.53 -15.32
CA ASP A 583 27.91 75.01 -15.12
C ASP A 583 28.89 74.15 -15.93
N VAL A 584 29.02 74.46 -17.23
CA VAL A 584 30.11 73.95 -18.06
C VAL A 584 31.13 75.07 -18.26
N PRO A 585 32.32 75.01 -17.62
CA PRO A 585 33.47 75.72 -18.13
C PRO A 585 34.04 74.93 -19.32
N THR A 586 34.12 75.60 -20.46
CA THR A 586 34.68 75.11 -21.71
C THR A 586 36.12 74.63 -21.58
N ALA A 587 36.43 73.63 -22.39
CA ALA A 587 37.70 72.94 -22.55
C ALA A 587 38.94 73.84 -22.72
N SER A 588 40.08 73.31 -22.25
CA SER A 588 41.36 73.43 -22.95
C SER A 588 42.07 72.08 -22.83
N GLY A 589 42.36 71.46 -23.99
CA GLY A 589 42.88 70.10 -24.08
C GLY A 589 44.38 69.98 -23.79
N ILE A 590 44.81 68.76 -23.48
CA ILE A 590 45.78 67.96 -24.27
C ILE A 590 45.89 66.56 -23.63
N ILE A 591 46.23 65.61 -24.49
CA ILE A 591 46.17 64.14 -24.47
C ILE A 591 47.25 63.46 -23.61
N THR A 592 47.11 62.12 -23.47
CA THR A 592 48.09 61.02 -23.21
C THR A 592 48.24 60.58 -21.74
N VAL A 593 48.26 59.29 -21.34
CA VAL A 593 48.63 58.01 -21.99
C VAL A 593 47.89 56.82 -21.30
N LEU A 594 47.55 55.78 -22.06
CA LEU A 594 47.25 54.41 -21.62
C LEU A 594 48.36 53.82 -20.71
N PHE A 595 48.07 52.79 -19.91
CA PHE A 595 48.83 51.53 -20.01
C PHE A 595 48.13 50.32 -19.36
N ILE A 596 48.09 49.26 -20.16
CA ILE A 596 47.69 47.89 -19.90
C ILE A 596 48.84 47.13 -19.21
N GLY A 597 48.50 46.23 -18.26
CA GLY A 597 49.06 44.88 -18.27
C GLY A 597 50.16 44.50 -17.26
N PHE A 598 49.90 43.33 -16.65
CA PHE A 598 50.84 42.31 -16.16
C PHE A 598 51.69 42.59 -14.92
N PHE A 599 51.45 41.80 -13.87
CA PHE A 599 52.54 41.12 -13.16
C PHE A 599 52.06 39.80 -12.55
N SER A 600 52.59 38.70 -13.08
CA SER A 600 52.55 37.36 -12.48
C SER A 600 53.97 36.97 -12.08
N LEU A 601 54.09 36.52 -10.82
CA LEU A 601 55.09 35.60 -10.25
C LEU A 601 56.59 35.87 -10.41
N LEU A 602 57.31 35.96 -9.28
CA LEU A 602 57.96 34.83 -8.56
C LEU A 602 59.23 35.32 -7.82
N TYR A 603 59.30 35.11 -6.50
CA TYR A 603 60.60 34.81 -5.88
C TYR A 603 60.48 33.88 -4.65
N MET A 604 61.18 32.75 -4.80
CA MET A 604 61.58 31.63 -3.93
C MET A 604 61.77 31.89 -2.41
N ARG A 605 61.32 31.01 -1.50
CA ARG A 605 61.85 29.68 -1.03
C ARG A 605 62.97 29.78 0.04
N ARG A 606 62.77 29.20 1.23
CA ARG A 606 63.76 28.31 1.91
C ARG A 606 63.19 27.53 3.11
N ASN A 607 63.62 26.27 3.19
CA ASN A 607 63.20 25.15 4.06
C ASN A 607 63.49 25.33 5.56
N HIS A 608 62.60 24.79 6.42
CA HIS A 608 62.84 23.55 7.17
C HIS A 608 61.52 22.85 7.49
#